data_AF-A0A892ZDC9-F1
#
_entry.id   AF-A0A892ZDC9-F1
#
_cell.length_a   1.000
_cell.length_b   1.000
_cell.length_c   1.000
_cell.angle_alpha   90.00
_cell.angle_beta   90.00
_cell.angle_gamma   90.00
#
_symmetry.space_group_name_H-M   'P 1'
#
loop_
_entity.id
_entity.type
_entity.pdbx_description
1 polymer ?
#
loop_
_entity_poly.entity_id
_entity_poly.type
_entity_poly.pdbx_seq_one_letter_code
_entity_poly.pdbx_strand_id
1 'polypeptide(L)'
;MQSSWSISYFGGYSGIMLKKLERVGRFVAQEVEMERLLINDEKIEHASFIISHEAESWPSLVMDVLSMARRLMPEWSIILGQDSMRGSIGSILSAYQAGYKLPASGLRSIQWEATADQKYTRLQWLSGSPDRW
;
A
#
# COMPACT_ATOMS: atom_id res chain seq x y z
N MET A 1 -4.97 -0.94 16.73
CA MET A 1 -5.83 -0.70 15.54
C MET A 1 -5.11 -1.20 14.27
N GLN A 2 -5.72 -1.16 13.09
CA GLN A 2 -5.19 -1.72 11.84
C GLN A 2 -5.34 -0.73 10.67
N SER A 3 -4.50 -0.90 9.64
CA SER A 3 -4.70 -0.32 8.31
C SER A 3 -4.40 -1.32 7.20
N SER A 4 -5.10 -1.17 6.07
CA SER A 4 -4.94 -1.99 4.87
C SER A 4 -3.97 -1.32 3.91
N TRP A 5 -3.09 -2.11 3.30
CA TRP A 5 -2.09 -1.66 2.34
C TRP A 5 -2.08 -2.56 1.12
N SER A 6 -1.87 -1.97 -0.04
CA SER A 6 -1.64 -2.70 -1.28
C SER A 6 -0.49 -2.10 -2.07
N ILE A 7 0.26 -2.95 -2.76
CA ILE A 7 1.40 -2.57 -3.59
C ILE A 7 1.35 -3.31 -4.92
N SER A 8 1.79 -2.63 -5.98
CA SER A 8 2.07 -3.26 -7.27
C SER A 8 3.51 -3.04 -7.67
N TYR A 9 4.18 -4.06 -8.20
CA TYR A 9 5.59 -3.97 -8.57
C TYR A 9 5.99 -4.96 -9.67
N PHE A 10 7.12 -4.67 -10.30
CA PHE A 10 7.79 -5.53 -11.27
C PHE A 10 8.82 -6.43 -10.59
N GLY A 11 8.86 -7.70 -10.99
CA GLY A 11 9.90 -8.66 -10.61
C GLY A 11 9.40 -9.80 -9.72
N GLY A 12 10.03 -10.97 -9.84
CA GLY A 12 9.51 -12.24 -9.32
C GLY A 12 9.77 -12.57 -7.84
N TYR A 13 10.15 -11.61 -6.99
CA TYR A 13 10.51 -11.88 -5.59
C TYR A 13 9.70 -11.01 -4.60
N SER A 14 8.44 -11.39 -4.42
CA SER A 14 7.48 -10.72 -3.53
C SER A 14 7.95 -10.60 -2.08
N GLY A 15 8.54 -11.66 -1.53
CA GLY A 15 9.07 -11.66 -0.17
C GLY A 15 10.20 -10.64 0.03
N ILE A 16 11.08 -10.45 -0.97
CA ILE A 16 12.17 -9.47 -0.90
C ILE A 16 11.61 -8.05 -0.95
N MET A 17 10.63 -7.80 -1.82
CA MET A 17 9.94 -6.51 -1.91
C MET A 17 9.30 -6.14 -0.58
N LEU A 18 8.49 -7.03 -0.02
CA LEU A 18 7.78 -6.78 1.23
C LEU A 18 8.75 -6.55 2.40
N LYS A 19 9.81 -7.36 2.52
CA LYS A 19 10.84 -7.18 3.57
C LYS A 19 11.58 -5.84 3.46
N LYS A 20 11.77 -5.31 2.25
CA LYS A 20 12.34 -3.96 2.07
C LYS A 20 11.38 -2.90 2.57
N LEU A 21 10.09 -3.00 2.24
CA LEU A 21 9.07 -2.04 2.69
C LEU A 21 8.89 -2.09 4.21
N GLU A 22 8.80 -3.28 4.80
CA GLU A 22 8.76 -3.48 6.26
C GLU A 22 9.93 -2.78 6.96
N ARG A 23 11.14 -2.90 6.40
CA ARG A 23 12.34 -2.25 6.94
C ARG A 23 12.28 -0.73 6.84
N VAL A 24 11.86 -0.19 5.69
CA VAL A 24 11.80 1.26 5.45
C VAL A 24 10.68 1.91 6.26
N GLY A 25 9.47 1.34 6.20
CA GLY A 25 8.30 1.82 6.92
C GLY A 25 8.32 1.52 8.42
N ARG A 26 9.16 0.57 8.87
CA ARG A 26 9.21 0.03 10.23
C ARG A 26 7.87 -0.57 10.66
N PHE A 27 7.37 -1.50 9.86
CA PHE A 27 6.15 -2.26 10.15
C PHE A 27 6.37 -3.74 9.90
N VAL A 28 5.40 -4.55 10.34
CA VAL A 28 5.32 -5.98 9.99
C VAL A 28 4.00 -6.21 9.27
N ALA A 29 4.08 -6.78 8.07
CA ALA A 29 2.91 -7.10 7.28
C ALA A 29 2.22 -8.35 7.83
N GLN A 30 0.91 -8.27 8.00
CA GLN A 30 0.03 -9.35 8.43
C GLN A 30 -0.92 -9.71 7.29
N GLU A 31 -1.40 -10.96 7.28
CA GLU A 31 -2.42 -11.44 6.33
C GLU A 31 -2.07 -11.15 4.86
N VAL A 32 -0.81 -11.40 4.47
CA VAL A 32 -0.31 -11.09 3.13
C VAL A 32 -0.97 -11.97 2.08
N GLU A 33 -1.64 -11.36 1.11
CA GLU A 33 -2.06 -12.00 -0.14
C GLU A 33 -1.21 -11.49 -1.28
N MET A 34 -0.92 -12.40 -2.22
CA MET A 34 -0.10 -12.12 -3.39
C MET A 34 -0.82 -12.61 -4.62
N GLU A 35 -0.85 -11.76 -5.63
CA GLU A 35 -1.49 -12.03 -6.91
C GLU A 35 -0.53 -11.65 -8.02
N ARG A 36 -0.51 -12.47 -9.08
CA ARG A 36 0.24 -12.16 -10.28
C ARG A 36 -0.73 -11.71 -11.37
N LEU A 37 -0.51 -10.51 -11.88
CA LEU A 37 -1.29 -9.89 -12.94
C LEU A 37 -0.45 -9.81 -14.22
N LEU A 38 -1.13 -9.95 -15.35
CA LEU A 38 -0.58 -9.66 -16.68
C LEU A 38 -1.32 -8.43 -17.19
N ILE A 39 -0.61 -7.31 -17.33
CA ILE A 39 -1.16 -6.06 -17.86
C ILE A 39 -0.28 -5.65 -19.03
N ASN A 40 -0.82 -5.50 -20.25
CA ASN A 40 -0.05 -5.10 -21.43
C ASN A 40 1.24 -5.95 -21.66
N ASP A 41 1.12 -7.28 -21.58
CA ASP A 41 2.23 -8.25 -21.66
C ASP A 41 3.33 -8.12 -20.58
N GLU A 42 3.12 -7.22 -19.62
CA GLU A 42 3.99 -7.00 -18.48
C GLU A 42 3.52 -7.82 -17.27
N LYS A 43 4.44 -8.60 -16.68
CA LYS A 43 4.19 -9.34 -15.44
C LYS A 43 4.29 -8.41 -14.25
N ILE A 44 3.15 -8.15 -13.61
CA ILE A 44 3.04 -7.31 -12.43
C ILE A 44 2.66 -8.21 -11.24
N GLU A 45 3.40 -8.08 -10.15
CA GLU A 45 3.03 -8.70 -8.90
C GLU A 45 2.27 -7.67 -8.05
N HIS A 46 1.16 -8.09 -7.48
CA HIS A 46 0.33 -7.33 -6.56
C HIS A 46 0.40 -8.00 -5.18
N ALA A 47 0.53 -7.21 -4.13
CA ALA A 47 0.46 -7.72 -2.77
C ALA A 47 -0.41 -6.82 -1.90
N SER A 48 -1.32 -7.44 -1.15
CA SER A 48 -2.21 -6.78 -0.19
C SER A 48 -1.95 -7.34 1.19
N PHE A 49 -1.90 -6.48 2.20
CA PHE A 49 -1.59 -6.87 3.56
C PHE A 49 -2.16 -5.89 4.58
N ILE A 50 -2.31 -6.36 5.81
CA ILE A 50 -2.74 -5.56 6.96
C ILE A 50 -1.53 -5.17 7.78
N ILE A 51 -1.56 -3.98 8.38
CA ILE A 51 -0.59 -3.54 9.36
C ILE A 51 -1.32 -3.26 10.67
N SER A 52 -0.85 -3.84 11.76
CA SER A 52 -1.29 -3.51 13.12
C SER A 52 -0.53 -2.30 13.66
N HIS A 53 -1.24 -1.42 14.35
CA HIS A 53 -0.76 -0.18 14.98
C HIS A 53 -1.08 -0.21 16.47
N GLU A 54 -0.20 0.41 17.27
CA GLU A 54 -0.36 0.57 18.71
C GLU A 54 -1.38 1.66 19.07
N ALA A 55 -1.85 2.44 18.08
CA ALA A 55 -2.90 3.43 18.26
C ALA A 55 -4.14 2.90 19.02
N GLU A 56 -4.56 3.67 20.02
CA GLU A 56 -5.75 3.44 20.85
C GLU A 56 -6.96 4.30 20.41
N SER A 57 -6.75 5.26 19.51
CA SER A 57 -7.77 6.18 19.02
C SER A 57 -7.63 6.46 17.52
N TRP A 58 -8.71 6.90 16.88
CA TRP A 58 -8.69 7.28 15.47
C TRP A 58 -7.64 8.36 15.14
N PRO A 59 -7.53 9.48 15.89
CA PRO A 59 -6.46 10.45 15.67
C PRO A 59 -5.05 9.87 15.80
N SER A 60 -4.83 8.98 16.77
CA SER A 60 -3.54 8.27 16.94
C SER A 60 -3.24 7.39 15.73
N LEU A 61 -4.23 6.64 15.23
CA LEU A 61 -4.07 5.79 14.04
C LEU A 61 -3.73 6.62 12.81
N VAL A 62 -4.41 7.76 12.63
CA VAL A 62 -4.13 8.69 11.53
C VAL A 62 -2.67 9.13 11.56
N MET A 63 -2.15 9.52 12.72
CA MET A 63 -0.75 9.94 12.87
C MET A 63 0.24 8.80 12.60
N ASP A 64 -0.03 7.60 13.10
CA ASP A 64 0.81 6.41 12.88
C ASP A 64 0.89 6.08 11.39
N VAL A 65 -0.25 6.04 10.70
CA VAL A 65 -0.34 5.76 9.26
C VAL A 65 0.37 6.82 8.44
N LEU A 66 0.19 8.11 8.74
CA LEU A 66 0.87 9.20 8.02
C LEU A 66 2.39 9.20 8.26
N SER A 67 2.81 8.91 9.49
CA SER A 67 4.24 8.77 9.84
C SER A 67 4.89 7.63 9.05
N MET A 68 4.20 6.49 8.95
CA MET A 68 4.63 5.34 8.17
C MET A 68 4.64 5.62 6.67
N ALA A 69 3.57 6.21 6.14
CA ALA A 69 3.45 6.60 4.73
C ALA A 69 4.59 7.52 4.31
N ARG A 70 4.90 8.53 5.14
CA ARG A 70 6.01 9.47 4.91
C ARG A 70 7.38 8.79 4.84
N ARG A 71 7.60 7.73 5.61
CA ARG A 71 8.87 6.95 5.57
C ARG A 71 9.01 6.18 4.28
N LEU A 72 7.91 5.63 3.77
CA LEU A 72 7.91 4.90 2.51
C LEU A 72 8.10 5.83 1.31
N MET A 73 7.36 6.95 1.29
CA MET A 73 7.44 7.97 0.26
C MET A 73 7.12 9.35 0.82
N PRO A 74 7.79 10.42 0.32
CA PRO A 74 7.58 11.77 0.82
C PRO A 74 6.26 12.41 0.36
N GLU A 75 5.68 11.95 -0.74
CA GLU A 75 4.50 12.57 -1.37
C GLU A 75 3.38 11.56 -1.57
N TRP A 76 2.14 11.98 -1.27
CA TRP A 76 0.94 11.17 -1.31
C TRP A 76 -0.26 11.99 -1.77
N SER A 77 -1.12 11.39 -2.58
CA SER A 77 -2.49 11.87 -2.77
C SER A 77 -3.36 11.28 -1.67
N ILE A 78 -3.90 12.13 -0.79
CA ILE A 78 -4.66 11.72 0.39
C ILE A 78 -6.10 12.22 0.26
N ILE A 79 -7.05 11.32 0.47
CA ILE A 79 -8.48 11.60 0.55
C ILE A 79 -8.92 11.37 1.99
N LEU A 80 -9.45 12.42 2.62
CA LEU A 80 -9.95 12.41 4.00
C LEU A 80 -11.48 12.32 3.98
N GLY A 81 -12.01 11.26 4.59
CA GLY A 81 -13.41 11.14 4.99
C GLY A 81 -13.58 11.43 6.47
N GLN A 82 -14.83 11.44 6.95
CA GLN A 82 -15.16 11.69 8.35
C GLN A 82 -14.52 10.64 9.29
N ASP A 83 -14.60 9.36 8.90
CA ASP A 83 -14.09 8.21 9.67
C ASP A 83 -13.20 7.29 8.82
N SER A 84 -12.64 7.82 7.74
CA SER A 84 -11.75 7.07 6.86
C SER A 84 -10.69 7.98 6.26
N MET A 85 -9.55 7.38 5.93
CA MET A 85 -8.45 8.06 5.26
C MET A 85 -7.82 7.10 4.28
N ARG A 86 -7.65 7.55 3.04
CA ARG A 86 -7.00 6.77 2.00
C ARG A 86 -5.84 7.57 1.43
N GLY A 87 -4.72 6.90 1.22
CA GLY A 87 -3.58 7.47 0.53
C GLY A 87 -3.16 6.60 -0.62
N SER A 88 -2.80 7.24 -1.72
CA SER A 88 -2.17 6.56 -2.84
C SER A 88 -1.00 7.39 -3.35
N ILE A 89 0.05 6.70 -3.76
CA ILE A 89 0.98 7.28 -4.71
C ILE A 89 0.42 6.90 -6.08
N GLY A 90 0.23 7.90 -6.95
CA GLY A 90 -0.19 7.67 -8.34
C GLY A 90 0.85 6.84 -9.12
N SER A 91 0.83 6.92 -10.44
CA SER A 91 1.87 6.25 -11.24
C SER A 91 3.25 6.74 -10.81
N ILE A 92 4.07 5.87 -10.22
CA ILE A 92 5.41 6.17 -9.69
C ILE A 92 6.37 6.77 -10.74
N LEU A 93 5.99 6.75 -12.02
CA LEU A 93 6.65 7.51 -13.08
C LEU A 93 6.74 9.02 -12.76
N SER A 94 5.76 9.62 -12.08
CA SER A 94 5.83 11.02 -11.65
C SER A 94 6.77 11.23 -10.46
N ALA A 95 6.84 10.28 -9.52
CA ALA A 95 7.74 10.36 -8.37
C ALA A 95 9.22 10.23 -8.77
N TYR A 96 9.51 9.44 -9.81
CA TYR A 96 10.86 9.35 -10.40
C TYR A 96 11.25 10.66 -11.10
N GLN A 97 10.32 11.31 -11.79
CA GLN A 97 10.52 12.62 -12.43
C GLN A 97 10.76 13.74 -11.41
N ALA A 98 10.19 13.64 -10.22
CA ALA A 98 10.43 14.56 -9.10
C ALA A 98 11.76 14.29 -8.34
N GLY A 99 12.56 13.30 -8.77
CA GLY A 99 13.88 13.01 -8.20
C GLY A 99 13.87 12.21 -6.89
N TYR A 100 12.73 11.63 -6.50
CA TYR A 100 12.64 10.82 -5.28
C TYR A 100 13.23 9.43 -5.47
N LYS A 101 13.97 8.95 -4.46
CA LYS A 101 14.43 7.56 -4.41
C LYS A 101 13.28 6.66 -3.98
N LEU A 102 12.95 5.68 -4.81
CA LEU A 102 11.94 4.68 -4.49
C LEU A 102 12.41 3.77 -3.34
N PRO A 103 11.51 3.39 -2.41
CA PRO A 103 11.86 2.54 -1.27
C PRO A 103 12.28 1.14 -1.71
N ALA A 104 11.82 0.69 -2.88
CA ALA A 104 12.22 -0.55 -3.50
C ALA A 104 12.18 -0.45 -5.04
N SER A 105 13.16 -1.10 -5.68
CA SER A 105 13.21 -1.19 -7.15
C SER A 105 12.03 -1.99 -7.69
N GLY A 106 11.46 -1.53 -8.81
CA GLY A 106 10.32 -2.17 -9.46
C GLY A 106 8.96 -1.77 -8.90
N LEU A 107 8.90 -1.05 -7.77
CA LEU A 107 7.64 -0.54 -7.20
C LEU A 107 6.93 0.41 -8.18
N ARG A 108 5.62 0.21 -8.38
CA ARG A 108 4.77 0.99 -9.30
C ARG A 108 3.67 1.77 -8.63
N SER A 109 3.08 1.22 -7.58
CA SER A 109 2.08 1.90 -6.77
C SER A 109 2.12 1.37 -5.34
N ILE A 110 1.74 2.25 -4.40
CA ILE A 110 1.35 1.87 -3.05
C ILE A 110 0.06 2.60 -2.75
N GLN A 111 -0.88 1.89 -2.14
CA GLN A 111 -2.11 2.46 -1.61
C GLN A 111 -2.31 1.98 -0.18
N TRP A 112 -2.99 2.79 0.62
CA TRP A 112 -3.39 2.41 1.97
C TRP A 112 -4.73 3.01 2.35
N GLU A 113 -5.39 2.34 3.29
CA GLU A 113 -6.68 2.74 3.85
C GLU A 113 -6.72 2.50 5.36
N ALA A 114 -7.10 3.55 6.08
CA ALA A 114 -7.41 3.53 7.51
C ALA A 114 -8.90 3.86 7.70
N THR A 115 -9.61 3.12 8.55
CA THR A 115 -11.03 3.38 8.88
C THR A 115 -11.25 3.31 10.39
N ALA A 116 -12.07 4.19 10.96
CA ALA A 116 -12.35 4.18 12.40
C ALA A 116 -12.99 2.86 12.86
N ASP A 117 -13.89 2.29 12.05
CA ASP A 117 -14.67 1.09 12.39
C ASP A 117 -13.92 -0.24 12.30
N GLN A 118 -12.61 -0.24 11.97
CA GLN A 118 -11.70 -1.41 12.01
C GLN A 118 -12.25 -2.70 11.38
N LYS A 119 -13.15 -2.57 10.39
CA LYS A 119 -13.74 -3.69 9.66
C LYS A 119 -13.08 -3.82 8.31
N TYR A 120 -11.89 -4.41 8.29
CA TYR A 120 -11.27 -4.83 7.04
C TYR A 120 -11.91 -6.14 6.60
N THR A 121 -13.02 -6.04 5.86
CA THR A 121 -13.56 -7.20 5.15
C THR A 121 -12.83 -7.28 3.83
N ARG A 122 -12.00 -8.33 3.68
CA ARG A 122 -11.26 -8.54 2.45
C ARG A 122 -12.23 -8.90 1.33
N LEU A 123 -12.48 -7.96 0.44
CA LEU A 123 -13.17 -8.26 -0.82
C LEU A 123 -12.19 -9.07 -1.65
N GLN A 124 -12.39 -10.38 -1.70
CA GLN A 124 -11.68 -11.27 -2.60
C GLN A 124 -11.88 -10.72 -4.01
N TRP A 125 -10.79 -10.41 -4.72
CA TRP A 125 -10.89 -10.06 -6.12
C TRP A 125 -11.46 -11.27 -6.84
N LEU A 126 -12.70 -11.14 -7.35
CA LEU A 126 -13.26 -12.11 -8.27
C LEU A 126 -12.30 -12.17 -9.45
N SER A 127 -11.58 -13.28 -9.57
CA SER A 127 -10.68 -13.56 -10.67
C SER A 127 -11.37 -13.26 -12.00
N GLY A 128 -10.93 -12.21 -12.68
CA GLY A 128 -11.26 -11.91 -14.07
C GLY A 128 -12.40 -10.90 -14.27
N SER A 129 -12.05 -9.62 -14.31
CA SER A 129 -12.58 -8.68 -15.31
C SER A 129 -11.67 -7.45 -15.38
N PRO A 130 -11.03 -7.16 -16.53
CA PRO A 130 -10.09 -6.04 -16.66
C PRO A 130 -10.74 -4.65 -16.60
N ASP A 131 -12.07 -4.56 -16.64
CA ASP A 131 -12.79 -3.31 -16.90
C ASP A 131 -13.78 -2.95 -15.80
N ARG A 132 -13.29 -2.47 -14.65
CA ARG A 132 -14.09 -1.60 -13.76
C ARG A 132 -13.21 -0.48 -13.20
N TRP A 133 -13.03 0.54 -14.02
CA TRP A 133 -12.87 1.93 -13.57
C TRP A 133 -14.25 2.59 -13.56
#